data_AF-A0A8T7HGK1-F1
#
_entry.id   AF-A0A8T7HGK1-F1
#
_cell.length_a   1.000
_cell.length_b   1.000
_cell.length_c   1.000
_cell.angle_alpha   90.00
_cell.angle_beta   90.00
_cell.angle_gamma   90.00
#
_symmetry.space_group_name_H-M   'P 1'
#
loop_
_entity.id
_entity.type
_entity.pdbx_description
1 polymer ?
#
loop_
_entity_poly.entity_id
_entity_poly.type
_entity_poly.pdbx_seq_one_letter_code
_entity_poly.pdbx_strand_id
1 'polypeptide(L)'
;LSFNQISKILKRSYRAVWGSYQSSLNKFPQILVIEKTPYFIPTSIFNKSSLLKITCTFLKQSYSLNYKQIADIMKRDQRTIWVVINRK
;
A
#
# COMPACT_ATOMS: atom_id res chain seq x y z
N LEU A 1 12.58 -15.69 -9.08
CA LEU A 1 11.98 -16.54 -8.01
C LEU A 1 10.88 -17.38 -8.64
N SER A 2 10.92 -18.70 -8.47
CA SER A 2 9.82 -19.56 -8.94
C SER A 2 8.64 -19.54 -7.96
N PHE A 3 7.43 -19.82 -8.43
CA PHE A 3 6.25 -19.90 -7.55
C PHE A 3 6.42 -20.95 -6.44
N ASN A 4 7.18 -22.02 -6.69
CA ASN A 4 7.53 -23.03 -5.68
C ASN A 4 8.47 -22.49 -4.59
N GLN A 5 9.37 -21.56 -4.90
CA GLN A 5 10.20 -20.91 -3.89
C GLN A 5 9.36 -19.93 -3.07
N ILE A 6 8.51 -19.15 -3.74
CA ILE A 6 7.61 -18.18 -3.10
C ILE A 6 6.64 -18.87 -2.15
N SER A 7 6.06 -20.02 -2.57
CA SER A 7 5.13 -20.79 -1.75
C SER A 7 5.78 -21.31 -0.47
N LYS A 8 7.04 -21.79 -0.53
CA LYS A 8 7.82 -22.24 0.63
C LYS A 8 8.12 -21.10 1.60
N ILE A 9 8.56 -19.94 1.10
CA ILE A 9 8.89 -18.77 1.92
C ILE A 9 7.63 -18.24 2.63
N LEU A 10 6.53 -18.11 1.89
CA LEU A 10 5.26 -17.59 2.41
C LEU A 10 4.44 -18.63 3.20
N LYS A 11 4.88 -19.90 3.23
CA LYS A 11 4.13 -21.03 3.78
C LYS A 11 2.69 -21.10 3.25
N ARG A 12 2.51 -20.85 1.95
CA ARG A 12 1.21 -20.89 1.25
C ARG A 12 1.20 -21.96 0.17
N SER A 13 0.01 -22.37 -0.27
CA SER A 13 -0.10 -23.30 -1.40
C SER A 13 0.34 -22.65 -2.72
N TYR A 14 0.89 -23.45 -3.63
CA TYR A 14 1.24 -23.00 -4.99
C TYR A 14 0.06 -22.32 -5.70
N ARG A 15 -1.15 -22.92 -5.59
CA ARG A 15 -2.38 -22.38 -6.18
C ARG A 15 -2.73 -20.99 -5.63
N ALA A 16 -2.53 -20.76 -4.33
CA ALA A 16 -2.80 -19.45 -3.72
C ALA A 16 -1.81 -18.37 -4.22
N VAL A 17 -0.53 -18.74 -4.38
CA VAL A 17 0.48 -17.84 -4.95
C VAL A 17 0.15 -17.48 -6.39
N TRP A 18 -0.14 -18.49 -7.22
CA TRP A 18 -0.53 -18.29 -8.62
C TRP A 18 -1.80 -17.45 -8.75
N GLY A 19 -2.86 -17.77 -7.99
CA GLY A 19 -4.12 -17.03 -8.04
C GLY A 19 -3.97 -15.57 -7.61
N SER A 20 -3.11 -15.31 -6.61
CA SER A 20 -2.80 -13.94 -6.17
C SER A 20 -2.01 -13.18 -7.24
N TYR A 21 -1.03 -13.82 -7.86
CA TYR A 21 -0.25 -13.26 -8.96
C TYR A 21 -1.14 -12.91 -10.16
N GLN A 22 -1.99 -13.84 -10.59
CA GLN A 22 -2.90 -13.65 -11.72
C GLN A 22 -3.92 -12.53 -11.44
N SER A 23 -4.48 -12.50 -10.23
CA SER A 23 -5.38 -11.42 -9.81
C SER A 23 -4.70 -10.05 -9.81
N SER A 24 -3.41 -10.01 -9.43
CA SER A 24 -2.61 -8.78 -9.47
C SER A 24 -2.36 -8.32 -10.90
N LEU A 25 -1.96 -9.23 -11.78
CA LEU A 25 -1.74 -8.92 -13.20
C LEU A 25 -3.02 -8.42 -13.89
N ASN A 26 -4.17 -9.03 -13.60
CA ASN A 26 -5.45 -8.60 -14.17
C ASN A 26 -5.84 -7.19 -13.71
N LYS A 27 -5.51 -6.82 -12.46
CA LYS A 27 -5.81 -5.49 -11.91
C LYS A 27 -4.82 -4.42 -12.34
N PHE A 28 -3.56 -4.82 -12.56
CA PHE A 28 -2.48 -3.91 -12.92
C PHE A 28 -1.50 -4.64 -13.86
N PRO A 29 -1.78 -4.65 -15.18
CA PRO A 29 -0.93 -5.34 -16.17
C PRO A 29 0.31 -4.52 -16.54
N GLN A 30 0.39 -3.27 -16.08
CA GLN A 30 1.46 -2.33 -16.41
C GLN A 30 2.70 -2.55 -15.53
N ILE A 31 3.84 -2.08 -16.01
CA ILE A 31 5.08 -2.05 -15.24
C ILE A 31 4.95 -0.98 -14.15
N LEU A 32 5.41 -1.30 -12.95
CA LEU A 32 5.47 -0.34 -11.85
C LEU A 32 6.51 0.74 -12.16
N VAL A 33 6.05 1.92 -12.54
CA VAL A 33 6.92 3.10 -12.70
C VAL A 33 7.11 3.74 -11.33
N ILE A 34 8.36 3.84 -10.90
CA ILE A 34 8.71 4.47 -9.62
C ILE A 34 9.04 5.93 -9.89
N GLU A 35 8.11 6.82 -9.54
CA GLU A 35 8.35 8.25 -9.57
C GLU A 35 9.12 8.68 -8.31
N LYS A 36 10.08 9.59 -8.48
CA LYS A 36 10.78 10.19 -7.34
C LYS A 36 9.80 11.10 -6.60
N THR A 37 9.60 10.84 -5.31
CA THR A 37 8.80 11.67 -4.44
C THR A 37 9.69 12.28 -3.35
N PRO A 38 9.35 13.48 -2.84
CA PRO A 38 10.06 14.08 -1.71
C PRO A 38 9.70 13.41 -0.37
N TYR A 39 8.75 12.47 -0.38
CA TYR A 39 8.21 11.84 0.82
C TYR A 39 8.85 10.47 1.02
N PHE A 40 9.47 10.29 2.18
CA PHE A 40 10.07 9.04 2.61
C PHE A 40 9.26 8.45 3.77
N ILE A 41 8.87 7.19 3.63
CA ILE A 41 8.11 6.47 4.65
C ILE A 41 8.96 5.29 5.13
N PRO A 42 9.47 5.32 6.38
CA PRO A 42 10.21 4.21 6.94
C PRO A 42 9.32 2.97 7.02
N THR A 43 9.81 1.80 6.60
CA THR A 43 9.01 0.56 6.67
C THR A 43 8.73 0.09 8.09
N SER A 44 9.47 0.60 9.08
CA SER A 44 9.32 0.30 10.50
C SER A 44 8.00 0.77 11.11
N ILE A 45 7.31 1.73 10.49
CA ILE A 45 6.02 2.22 10.99
C ILE A 45 4.88 1.24 10.73
N PHE A 46 5.05 0.32 9.77
CA PHE A 46 4.02 -0.64 9.41
C PHE A 46 3.93 -1.74 10.45
N ASN A 47 2.77 -1.83 11.10
CA ASN A 47 2.43 -2.89 12.04
C ASN A 47 1.21 -3.68 11.53
N LYS A 48 0.57 -4.49 12.38
CA LYS A 48 -0.64 -5.27 12.02
C LYS A 48 -1.86 -4.41 11.64
N SER A 49 -1.80 -3.09 11.77
CA SER A 49 -2.90 -2.20 11.39
C SER A 49 -2.98 -2.03 9.87
N SER A 50 -4.08 -1.45 9.39
CA SER A 50 -4.26 -1.14 7.97
C SER A 50 -3.12 -0.27 7.45
N LEU A 51 -2.42 -0.74 6.41
CA LEU A 51 -1.33 0.01 5.76
C LEU A 51 -1.77 1.42 5.36
N LEU A 52 -2.99 1.56 4.84
CA LEU A 52 -3.55 2.84 4.41
C LEU A 52 -3.68 3.84 5.57
N LYS A 53 -4.07 3.37 6.75
CA LYS A 53 -4.20 4.24 7.93
C LYS A 53 -2.84 4.77 8.32
N ILE A 54 -1.87 3.88 8.47
CA ILE A 54 -0.51 4.20 8.89
C ILE A 54 0.15 5.19 7.91
N THR A 55 0.04 4.96 6.60
CA THR A 55 0.61 5.88 5.60
C THR A 55 -0.04 7.25 5.67
N CYS A 56 -1.37 7.33 5.74
CA CYS A 56 -2.07 8.61 5.77
C CYS A 56 -1.78 9.39 7.07
N THR A 57 -1.73 8.70 8.22
CA THR A 57 -1.40 9.34 9.50
C THR A 57 0.03 9.84 9.52
N PHE A 58 0.98 9.07 8.98
CA PHE A 58 2.38 9.46 8.90
C PHE A 58 2.59 10.67 7.97
N LEU A 59 1.97 10.66 6.79
CA LEU A 59 2.01 11.78 5.86
C LEU A 59 1.44 13.06 6.47
N LYS A 60 0.37 12.94 7.25
CA LYS A 60 -0.22 14.08 7.96
C LYS A 60 0.65 14.57 9.11
N GLN A 61 1.21 13.67 9.92
CA GLN A 61 1.96 14.03 11.14
C GLN A 61 3.39 14.49 10.85
N SER A 62 4.10 13.82 9.95
CA SER A 62 5.51 14.09 9.66
C SER A 62 5.71 15.16 8.59
N TYR A 63 4.80 15.25 7.61
CA TYR A 63 4.90 16.20 6.50
C TYR A 63 3.84 17.31 6.53
N SER A 64 2.99 17.36 7.56
CA SER A 64 1.94 18.38 7.74
C SER A 64 1.03 18.57 6.51
N LEU A 65 0.82 17.50 5.74
CA LEU A 65 0.03 17.57 4.51
C LEU A 65 -1.47 17.69 4.81
N ASN A 66 -2.14 18.48 3.97
CA ASN A 66 -3.60 18.62 4.01
C ASN A 66 -4.28 17.36 3.44
N TYR A 67 -5.51 17.09 3.90
CA TYR A 67 -6.28 15.91 3.44
C TYR A 67 -6.43 15.84 1.92
N LYS A 68 -6.57 17.01 1.26
CA LYS A 68 -6.63 17.11 -0.20
C LYS A 68 -5.31 16.66 -0.85
N GLN A 69 -4.17 17.12 -0.34
CA GLN A 69 -2.85 16.72 -0.86
C GLN A 69 -2.62 15.21 -0.69
N ILE A 70 -2.99 14.65 0.46
CA ILE A 70 -2.88 13.20 0.71
C ILE A 70 -3.80 12.42 -0.24
N ALA A 71 -5.01 12.93 -0.48
CA ALA A 71 -5.97 12.34 -1.42
C ALA A 71 -5.44 12.32 -2.86
N ASP A 72 -4.84 13.43 -3.31
CA ASP A 72 -4.23 13.56 -4.63
C ASP A 72 -3.04 12.59 -4.79
N ILE A 73 -2.15 12.50 -3.79
CA ILE A 73 -1.00 11.57 -3.79
C ILE A 73 -1.47 10.11 -3.81
N MET A 74 -2.46 9.77 -2.99
CA MET A 74 -2.96 8.38 -2.89
C MET A 74 -3.94 8.02 -4.01
N LYS A 75 -4.33 8.98 -4.86
CA LYS A 75 -5.39 8.85 -5.87
C LYS A 75 -6.69 8.30 -5.27
N ARG A 76 -7.14 8.88 -4.15
CA ARG A 76 -8.36 8.50 -3.41
C ARG A 76 -9.24 9.72 -3.16
N ASP A 77 -10.51 9.51 -2.84
CA ASP A 77 -11.38 10.58 -2.37
C ASP A 77 -10.89 11.10 -1.00
N GLN A 78 -10.85 12.42 -0.84
CA GLN A 78 -10.57 13.12 0.41
C GLN A 78 -11.44 12.62 1.56
N ARG A 79 -12.71 12.27 1.31
CA ARG A 79 -13.60 11.71 2.33
C ARG A 79 -13.08 10.38 2.87
N THR A 80 -12.55 9.52 2.01
CA THR A 80 -11.95 8.25 2.41
C THR A 80 -10.73 8.47 3.30
N ILE A 81 -9.87 9.43 2.95
CA ILE A 81 -8.69 9.77 3.75
C ILE A 81 -9.09 10.26 5.14
N TRP A 82 -10.09 11.15 5.23
CA TRP A 82 -10.59 11.66 6.51
C TRP A 82 -11.13 10.53 7.40
N VAL A 83 -11.97 9.64 6.85
CA VAL A 83 -12.52 8.51 7.60
C VAL A 83 -11.41 7.60 8.10
N VAL A 84 -10.44 7.27 7.24
CA VAL A 84 -9.35 6.35 7.60
C VAL A 84 -8.48 6.91 8.73
N ILE A 85 -8.18 8.20 8.71
CA ILE A 85 -7.39 8.86 9.75
C ILE A 85 -8.17 8.93 11.08
N ASN A 86 -9.46 9.28 11.02
CA ASN A 86 -10.26 9.54 12.23
C ASN A 86 -10.94 8.32 12.82
N ARG A 87 -10.98 7.19 12.10
CA ARG A 87 -11.53 5.94 12.60
C ARG A 87 -10.65 5.41 13.72
N LYS A 88 -11.21 5.31 14.93
CA LYS A 88 -10.54 4.72 16.10
C LYS A 88 -10.25 3.25 15.85
#